data_AF-A0A3A4ABS6-F1
#
_entry.id   AF-A0A3A4ABS6-F1
#
_cell.length_a   1.000
_cell.length_b   1.000
_cell.length_c   1.000
_cell.angle_alpha   90.00
_cell.angle_beta   90.00
_cell.angle_gamma   90.00
#
_symmetry.space_group_name_H-M   'P 1'
#
loop_
_entity.id
_entity.type
_entity.pdbx_description
1 polymer ?
#
loop_
_entity_poly.entity_id
_entity_poly.type
_entity_poly.pdbx_seq_one_letter_code
_entity_poly.pdbx_strand_id
1 'polypeptide(L)'
;MSGAEPAREGVSDPARRRATGDPLPGAHRAVVLVLIAWWGFGNLYEAIVVMPWLWRLPPGSLPGEFEPGSPVLYFMPAGALLLVLVWALVIRGRGDRRAALRAAVLITVAAAGTGVLVGAVNPTFRDPAADVSEVHAAIMTWEAANLARLVLAGAAAHSLLRARSATGNRASRDAGPRSDRSGAGRSR
;
A
#
# COMPACT_ATOMS: atom_id res chain seq x y z
N MET A 1 -33.76 51.87 -36.13
CA MET A 1 -33.52 51.40 -34.76
C MET A 1 -32.93 50.00 -34.85
N SER A 2 -31.61 49.92 -34.77
CA SER A 2 -30.83 48.68 -34.89
C SER A 2 -30.77 48.03 -33.50
N GLY A 3 -31.43 46.87 -33.35
CA GLY A 3 -31.44 46.11 -32.11
C GLY A 3 -30.18 45.26 -32.02
N ALA A 4 -29.29 45.61 -31.09
CA ALA A 4 -28.11 44.82 -30.76
C ALA A 4 -28.53 43.54 -30.04
N GLU A 5 -28.19 42.39 -30.62
CA GLU A 5 -28.44 41.05 -30.07
C GLU A 5 -27.39 40.76 -28.98
N PRO A 6 -27.79 40.48 -27.72
CA PRO A 6 -26.84 40.25 -26.64
C PRO A 6 -26.13 38.92 -26.83
N ALA A 7 -24.80 38.98 -26.86
CA ALA A 7 -23.92 37.81 -26.90
C ALA A 7 -24.27 36.84 -25.76
N ARG A 8 -24.74 35.65 -26.13
CA ARG A 8 -25.00 34.57 -25.18
C ARG A 8 -23.68 34.13 -24.55
N GLU A 9 -23.45 34.54 -23.31
CA GLU A 9 -22.41 34.00 -22.45
C GLU A 9 -22.50 32.48 -22.46
N GLY A 10 -21.44 31.85 -22.97
CA GLY A 10 -21.31 30.41 -23.05
C GLY A 10 -21.41 29.82 -21.65
N VAL A 11 -22.57 29.23 -21.36
CA VAL A 11 -22.79 28.33 -20.23
C VAL A 11 -21.70 27.27 -20.32
N SER A 12 -20.69 27.45 -19.47
CA SER A 12 -19.53 26.58 -19.41
C SER A 12 -20.02 25.23 -18.94
N ASP A 13 -20.15 24.29 -19.89
CA ASP A 13 -20.65 22.95 -19.65
C ASP A 13 -19.90 22.30 -18.46
N PRO A 14 -20.56 22.08 -17.31
CA PRO A 14 -19.93 21.48 -16.14
C PRO A 14 -19.46 20.05 -16.41
N ALA A 15 -19.92 19.41 -17.49
CA ALA A 15 -19.40 18.11 -17.91
C ALA A 15 -17.96 18.21 -18.45
N ARG A 16 -17.56 19.35 -19.03
CA ARG A 16 -16.21 19.53 -19.61
C ARG A 16 -15.11 19.70 -18.56
N ARG A 17 -15.43 20.18 -17.35
CA ARG A 17 -14.46 20.34 -16.25
C ARG A 17 -14.10 19.02 -15.54
N ARG A 18 -14.76 17.89 -15.85
CA ARG A 18 -14.39 16.56 -15.30
C ARG A 18 -13.32 15.83 -16.11
N ALA A 19 -12.91 16.36 -17.28
CA ALA A 19 -12.01 15.67 -18.19
C ALA A 19 -10.52 15.94 -17.95
N THR A 20 -10.16 16.94 -17.14
CA THR A 20 -8.76 17.36 -16.94
C THR A 20 -8.30 17.21 -15.49
N GLY A 21 -7.48 16.17 -15.23
CA GLY A 21 -6.35 16.35 -14.32
C GLY A 21 -6.36 15.61 -12.99
N ASP A 22 -7.28 14.69 -12.71
CA ASP A 22 -7.15 13.84 -11.53
C ASP A 22 -6.34 12.58 -11.87
N PRO A 23 -5.15 12.35 -11.26
CA PRO A 23 -4.40 11.12 -11.50
C PRO A 23 -5.32 9.93 -11.21
N LEU A 24 -5.46 9.08 -12.23
CA LEU A 24 -6.42 7.98 -12.24
C LEU A 24 -6.30 7.18 -10.94
N PRO A 25 -7.42 6.78 -10.29
CA PRO A 25 -7.42 5.95 -9.08
C PRO A 25 -6.52 4.70 -9.16
N GLY A 26 -6.21 4.24 -10.38
CA GLY A 26 -5.25 3.17 -10.65
C GLY A 26 -3.80 3.51 -10.32
N ALA A 27 -3.33 4.75 -10.56
CA ALA A 27 -1.95 5.15 -10.29
C ALA A 27 -1.65 5.18 -8.79
N HIS A 28 -2.55 5.78 -7.99
CA HIS A 28 -2.40 5.79 -6.53
C HIS A 28 -2.38 4.37 -5.95
N ARG A 29 -3.29 3.49 -6.41
CA ARG A 29 -3.30 2.08 -5.98
C ARG A 29 -2.03 1.35 -6.40
N ALA A 30 -1.48 1.63 -7.58
CA ALA A 30 -0.22 1.04 -8.03
C ALA A 30 0.95 1.47 -7.14
N VAL A 31 1.03 2.75 -6.78
CA VAL A 31 2.04 3.25 -5.83
C VAL A 31 1.91 2.58 -4.46
N VAL A 32 0.68 2.46 -3.93
CA VAL A 32 0.44 1.73 -2.66
C VAL A 32 0.90 0.28 -2.78
N LEU A 33 0.61 -0.42 -3.87
CA LEU A 33 1.06 -1.81 -4.09
C LEU A 33 2.60 -1.92 -4.16
N VAL A 34 3.26 -0.99 -4.84
CA VAL A 34 4.74 -0.93 -4.89
C VAL A 34 5.31 -0.72 -3.49
N LEU A 35 4.73 0.17 -2.70
CA LEU A 35 5.17 0.40 -1.32
C LEU A 35 4.90 -0.80 -0.39
N ILE A 36 3.77 -1.51 -0.57
CA ILE A 36 3.52 -2.76 0.15
C ILE A 36 4.60 -3.79 -0.22
N ALA A 37 4.93 -3.92 -1.50
CA ALA A 37 5.97 -4.85 -1.95
C ALA A 37 7.35 -4.46 -1.42
N TRP A 38 7.72 -3.18 -1.47
CA TRP A 38 8.97 -2.65 -0.93
C TRP A 38 9.10 -2.91 0.57
N TRP A 39 8.06 -2.56 1.33
CA TRP A 39 8.04 -2.77 2.78
C TRP A 39 8.04 -4.26 3.13
N GLY A 40 7.27 -5.08 2.42
CA GLY A 40 7.27 -6.53 2.57
C GLY A 40 8.62 -7.17 2.24
N PHE A 41 9.33 -6.67 1.22
CA PHE A 41 10.70 -7.10 0.91
C PHE A 41 11.66 -6.80 2.06
N GLY A 42 11.54 -5.64 2.72
CA GLY A 42 12.31 -5.33 3.93
C GLY A 42 12.11 -6.36 5.04
N ASN A 43 10.85 -6.72 5.33
CA ASN A 43 10.52 -7.76 6.32
C ASN A 43 11.07 -9.14 5.90
N LEU A 44 11.02 -9.48 4.60
CA LEU A 44 11.58 -10.73 4.09
C LEU A 44 13.11 -10.77 4.19
N TYR A 45 13.78 -9.65 3.87
CA TYR A 45 15.22 -9.49 4.01
C TYR A 45 15.65 -9.64 5.48
N GLU A 46 14.89 -9.07 6.43
CA GLU A 46 15.14 -9.28 7.86
C GLU A 46 15.14 -10.77 8.23
N ALA A 47 14.11 -11.51 7.85
CA ALA A 47 13.99 -12.94 8.16
C ALA A 47 15.09 -13.81 7.53
N ILE A 48 15.49 -13.52 6.29
CA ILE A 48 16.42 -14.38 5.55
C ILE A 48 17.88 -14.01 5.80
N VAL A 49 18.16 -12.73 6.04
CA VAL A 49 19.54 -12.21 6.09
C VAL A 49 19.89 -11.76 7.50
N VAL A 50 19.08 -10.89 8.09
CA VAL A 50 19.43 -10.22 9.36
C VAL A 50 19.31 -11.18 10.54
N MET A 51 18.19 -11.91 10.65
CA MET A 51 17.96 -12.80 11.79
C MET A 51 18.96 -13.96 11.85
N PRO A 52 19.26 -14.70 10.76
CA PRO A 52 20.29 -15.75 10.80
C PRO A 52 21.69 -15.24 11.13
N TRP A 53 22.00 -13.99 10.74
CA TRP A 53 23.24 -13.34 11.12
C TRP A 53 23.26 -12.99 12.62
N LEU A 54 22.16 -12.46 13.17
CA LEU A 54 22.03 -12.13 14.60
C LEU A 54 22.23 -13.33 15.53
N TRP A 55 21.76 -14.51 15.13
CA TRP A 55 22.00 -15.77 15.87
C TRP A 55 23.48 -16.09 16.12
N ARG A 56 24.40 -15.45 15.39
CA ARG A 56 25.85 -15.71 15.45
C ARG A 56 26.64 -14.60 16.13
N LEU A 57 26.00 -13.50 16.50
CA LEU A 57 26.66 -12.35 17.10
C LEU A 57 26.58 -12.39 18.63
N PRO A 58 27.60 -11.85 19.33
CA PRO A 58 27.46 -11.61 20.76
C PRO A 58 26.41 -10.52 21.04
N PRO A 59 25.78 -10.53 22.23
CA PRO A 59 24.89 -9.47 22.69
C PRO A 59 25.54 -8.08 22.56
N GLY A 60 24.74 -7.06 22.22
CA GLY A 60 25.22 -5.69 22.04
C GLY A 60 25.94 -5.39 20.72
N SER A 61 26.00 -6.34 19.78
CA SER A 61 26.70 -6.15 18.49
C SER A 61 25.93 -5.32 17.46
N LEU A 62 24.64 -5.03 17.68
CA LEU A 62 23.87 -4.24 16.72
C LEU A 62 24.17 -2.74 16.83
N PRO A 63 24.34 -2.06 15.68
CA PRO A 63 24.41 -0.60 15.67
C PRO A 63 23.08 0.04 16.10
N GLY A 64 23.13 1.34 16.37
CA GLY A 64 21.97 2.13 16.76
C GLY A 64 20.83 2.07 15.72
N GLU A 65 19.59 2.26 16.17
CA GLU A 65 18.39 2.11 15.31
C GLU A 65 18.39 2.98 14.07
N PHE A 66 19.01 4.14 14.13
CA PHE A 66 19.06 5.11 13.03
C PHE A 66 20.47 5.30 12.48
N GLU A 67 21.39 4.37 12.78
CA GLU A 67 22.74 4.42 12.26
C GLU A 67 22.84 3.78 10.86
N PRO A 68 23.78 4.22 10.01
CA PRO A 68 24.06 3.57 8.74
C PRO A 68 24.31 2.06 8.93
N GLY A 69 23.52 1.25 8.23
CA GLY A 69 23.54 -0.22 8.36
C GLY A 69 22.34 -0.79 9.12
N SER A 70 21.59 0.04 9.84
CA SER A 70 20.30 -0.35 10.42
C SER A 70 19.22 -0.45 9.35
N PRO A 71 18.49 -1.58 9.23
CA PRO A 71 17.34 -1.70 8.34
C PRO A 71 16.25 -0.64 8.61
N VAL A 72 16.08 -0.26 9.88
CA VAL A 72 15.05 0.72 10.30
C VAL A 72 15.24 2.05 9.57
N LEU A 73 16.48 2.49 9.38
CA LEU A 73 16.81 3.73 8.68
C LEU A 73 16.26 3.76 7.25
N TYR A 74 16.26 2.62 6.55
CA TYR A 74 15.88 2.53 5.14
C TYR A 74 14.40 2.18 4.95
N PHE A 75 13.80 1.40 5.85
CA PHE A 75 12.43 0.89 5.67
C PHE A 75 11.37 1.69 6.43
N MET A 76 11.73 2.40 7.52
CA MET A 76 10.76 3.20 8.29
C MET A 76 10.12 4.33 7.46
N PRO A 77 10.87 5.13 6.66
CA PRO A 77 10.26 6.18 5.85
C PRO A 77 9.27 5.63 4.82
N ALA A 78 9.58 4.47 4.23
CA ALA A 78 8.69 3.78 3.30
C ALA A 78 7.40 3.30 4.00
N GLY A 79 7.50 2.75 5.22
CA GLY A 79 6.35 2.34 6.03
C GLY A 79 5.44 3.51 6.39
N ALA A 80 6.01 4.64 6.80
CA ALA A 80 5.25 5.86 7.10
C ALA A 80 4.52 6.41 5.87
N LEU A 81 5.21 6.49 4.73
CA LEU A 81 4.63 6.92 3.46
C LEU A 81 3.51 5.98 3.01
N LEU A 82 3.71 4.66 3.14
CA LEU A 82 2.70 3.65 2.84
C LEU A 82 1.43 3.87 3.68
N LEU A 83 1.57 4.10 4.98
CA LEU A 83 0.44 4.34 5.89
C LEU A 83 -0.36 5.59 5.48
N VAL A 84 0.32 6.69 5.15
CA VAL A 84 -0.33 7.92 4.68
C VAL A 84 -1.09 7.67 3.38
N LEU A 85 -0.47 7.02 2.40
CA LEU A 85 -1.08 6.82 1.08
C LEU A 85 -2.26 5.84 1.13
N VAL A 86 -2.16 4.76 1.92
CA VAL A 86 -3.28 3.81 2.04
C VAL A 86 -4.51 4.47 2.70
N TRP A 87 -4.31 5.35 3.69
CA TRP A 87 -5.42 6.12 4.28
C TRP A 87 -5.93 7.22 3.34
N ALA A 88 -5.05 7.89 2.59
CA ALA A 88 -5.47 8.82 1.55
C ALA A 88 -6.34 8.13 0.48
N LEU A 89 -6.07 6.86 0.16
CA LEU A 89 -6.91 6.06 -0.73
C LEU A 89 -8.32 5.84 -0.15
N VAL A 90 -8.44 5.62 1.17
CA VAL A 90 -9.73 5.49 1.88
C VAL A 90 -10.51 6.81 1.86
N ILE A 91 -9.85 7.92 2.22
CA ILE A 91 -10.48 9.26 2.34
C ILE A 91 -10.99 9.75 0.99
N ARG A 92 -10.21 9.55 -0.08
CA ARG A 92 -10.63 10.00 -1.43
C ARG A 92 -11.85 9.24 -1.95
N GLY A 93 -12.18 8.07 -1.38
CA GLY A 93 -13.43 7.35 -1.67
C GLY A 93 -13.59 6.88 -3.12
N ARG A 94 -12.51 6.86 -3.92
CA ARG A 94 -12.57 6.50 -5.34
C ARG A 94 -12.38 4.99 -5.53
N GLY A 95 -13.40 4.31 -6.03
CA GLY A 95 -13.39 2.87 -6.31
C GLY A 95 -13.91 2.03 -5.14
N ASP A 96 -13.36 0.82 -4.94
CA ASP A 96 -13.79 -0.08 -3.88
C ASP A 96 -13.28 0.37 -2.51
N ARG A 97 -14.09 1.18 -1.82
CA ARG A 97 -13.80 1.70 -0.48
C ARG A 97 -13.61 0.59 0.56
N ARG A 98 -14.29 -0.55 0.41
CA ARG A 98 -14.17 -1.67 1.36
C ARG A 98 -12.78 -2.32 1.26
N ALA A 99 -12.29 -2.51 0.03
CA ALA A 99 -10.94 -3.03 -0.19
C ALA A 99 -9.87 -2.05 0.32
N ALA A 100 -10.03 -0.75 0.04
CA ALA A 100 -9.11 0.27 0.55
C ALA A 100 -9.09 0.31 2.09
N LEU A 101 -10.26 0.26 2.74
CA LEU A 101 -10.36 0.26 4.20
C LEU A 101 -9.71 -0.99 4.82
N ARG A 102 -9.96 -2.18 4.24
CA ARG A 102 -9.32 -3.42 4.69
C ARG A 102 -7.80 -3.33 4.59
N ALA A 103 -7.29 -2.88 3.45
CA ALA A 103 -5.85 -2.68 3.27
C ALA A 103 -5.29 -1.68 4.28
N ALA A 104 -5.96 -0.55 4.52
CA ALA A 104 -5.54 0.46 5.48
C ALA A 104 -5.47 -0.10 6.91
N VAL A 105 -6.49 -0.85 7.34
CA VAL A 105 -6.51 -1.48 8.67
C VAL A 105 -5.37 -2.49 8.82
N LEU A 106 -5.19 -3.38 7.83
CA LEU A 106 -4.13 -4.40 7.87
C LEU A 106 -2.74 -3.76 7.95
N ILE A 107 -2.48 -2.74 7.14
CA ILE A 107 -1.21 -2.00 7.18
C ILE A 107 -1.04 -1.24 8.49
N THR A 108 -2.12 -0.65 9.04
CA THR A 108 -2.07 0.04 10.34
C THR A 108 -1.70 -0.92 11.46
N VAL A 109 -2.31 -2.11 11.51
CA VAL A 109 -1.99 -3.15 12.50
C VAL A 109 -0.54 -3.60 12.35
N ALA A 110 -0.07 -3.83 11.12
CA ALA A 110 1.30 -4.26 10.86
C ALA A 110 2.33 -3.17 11.23
N ALA A 111 2.03 -1.90 10.98
CA ALA A 111 2.86 -0.75 11.36
C ALA A 111 2.89 -0.56 12.89
N ALA A 112 1.74 -0.67 13.56
CA ALA A 112 1.67 -0.60 15.03
C ALA A 112 2.47 -1.74 15.67
N GLY A 113 2.36 -2.97 15.14
CA GLY A 113 3.17 -4.10 15.58
C GLY A 113 4.67 -3.85 15.40
N THR A 114 5.07 -3.20 14.30
CA THR A 114 6.47 -2.79 14.09
C THR A 114 6.93 -1.82 15.17
N GLY A 115 6.12 -0.81 15.49
CA GLY A 115 6.44 0.14 16.57
C GLY A 115 6.60 -0.53 17.93
N VAL A 116 5.73 -1.49 18.26
CA VAL A 116 5.85 -2.29 19.50
C VAL A 116 7.13 -3.12 19.51
N LEU A 117 7.48 -3.82 18.42
CA LEU A 117 8.71 -4.62 18.36
C LEU A 117 9.97 -3.75 18.48
N VAL A 118 9.98 -2.60 17.81
CA VAL A 118 11.10 -1.65 17.89
C VAL A 118 11.23 -1.11 19.32
N GLY A 119 10.13 -0.82 20.01
CA GLY A 119 10.19 -0.36 21.40
C GLY A 119 10.53 -1.44 22.43
N ALA A 120 10.07 -2.68 22.22
CA ALA A 120 10.10 -3.72 23.25
C ALA A 120 11.15 -4.82 23.04
N VAL A 121 11.50 -5.14 21.80
CA VAL A 121 12.38 -6.28 21.46
C VAL A 121 13.77 -5.81 21.04
N ASN A 122 13.81 -4.75 20.24
CA ASN A 122 15.04 -4.17 19.70
C ASN A 122 16.09 -3.76 20.76
N PRO A 123 15.72 -3.24 21.95
CA PRO A 123 16.70 -2.94 23.00
C PRO A 123 17.51 -4.16 23.43
N THR A 124 16.91 -5.35 23.51
CA THR A 124 17.59 -6.60 23.90
C THR A 124 18.74 -6.95 22.95
N PHE A 125 18.60 -6.68 21.65
CA PHE A 125 19.67 -6.93 20.68
C PHE A 125 20.88 -5.99 20.83
N ARG A 126 20.69 -4.87 21.52
CA ARG A 126 21.70 -3.81 21.70
C ARG A 126 22.28 -3.78 23.10
N ASP A 127 21.69 -4.52 24.03
CA ASP A 127 22.19 -4.58 25.39
C ASP A 127 23.38 -5.55 25.47
N PRO A 128 24.60 -5.06 25.75
CA PRO A 128 25.76 -5.93 25.94
C PRO A 128 25.69 -6.75 27.24
N ALA A 129 24.80 -6.39 28.16
CA ALA A 129 24.57 -7.13 29.40
C ALA A 129 23.49 -8.21 29.27
N ALA A 130 22.77 -8.27 28.15
CA ALA A 130 21.74 -9.29 27.91
C ALA A 130 22.37 -10.68 27.77
N ASP A 131 21.67 -11.68 28.31
CA ASP A 131 22.10 -13.07 28.16
C ASP A 131 21.81 -13.59 26.74
N VAL A 132 22.60 -14.56 26.29
CA VAL A 132 22.42 -15.21 24.97
C VAL A 132 21.01 -15.83 24.83
N SER A 133 20.47 -16.38 25.91
CA SER A 133 19.11 -16.92 25.95
C SER A 133 18.03 -15.85 25.75
N GLU A 134 18.23 -14.64 26.32
CA GLU A 134 17.32 -13.51 26.15
C GLU A 134 17.35 -12.99 24.72
N VAL A 135 18.55 -12.88 24.14
CA VAL A 135 18.72 -12.52 22.73
C VAL A 135 18.04 -13.54 21.82
N HIS A 136 18.21 -14.84 22.06
CA HIS A 136 17.52 -15.88 21.27
C HIS A 136 16.00 -15.81 21.39
N ALA A 137 15.47 -15.57 22.60
CA ALA A 137 14.04 -15.40 22.81
C ALA A 137 13.51 -14.16 22.08
N ALA A 138 14.27 -13.06 22.09
CA ALA A 138 13.97 -11.85 21.35
C ALA A 138 13.97 -12.09 19.83
N ILE A 139 14.94 -12.86 19.30
CA ILE A 139 14.97 -13.23 17.88
C ILE A 139 13.72 -14.03 17.50
N MET A 140 13.35 -15.04 18.30
CA MET A 140 12.15 -15.85 18.02
C MET A 140 10.87 -15.01 18.05
N THR A 141 10.78 -14.07 19.00
CA THR A 141 9.66 -13.12 19.08
C THR A 141 9.62 -12.20 17.86
N TRP A 142 10.77 -11.68 17.44
CA TRP A 142 10.88 -10.85 16.23
C TRP A 142 10.46 -11.60 14.98
N GLU A 143 10.95 -12.83 14.79
CA GLU A 143 10.63 -13.68 13.64
C GLU A 143 9.14 -14.01 13.56
N ALA A 144 8.52 -14.42 14.68
CA ALA A 144 7.10 -14.70 14.73
C ALA A 144 6.26 -13.47 14.34
N ALA A 145 6.63 -12.29 14.86
CA ALA A 145 5.94 -11.06 14.55
C ALA A 145 6.24 -10.56 13.13
N ASN A 146 7.44 -10.82 12.60
CA ASN A 146 7.80 -10.55 11.21
C ASN A 146 6.96 -11.38 10.22
N LEU A 147 6.76 -12.67 10.51
CA LEU A 147 5.84 -13.52 9.74
C LEU A 147 4.42 -12.95 9.74
N ALA A 148 3.91 -12.51 10.89
CA ALA A 148 2.60 -11.88 10.98
C ALA A 148 2.54 -10.59 10.12
N ARG A 149 3.57 -9.74 10.16
CA ARG A 149 3.66 -8.54 9.31
C ARG A 149 3.64 -8.87 7.82
N LEU A 150 4.36 -9.91 7.38
CA LEU A 150 4.34 -10.38 5.99
C LEU A 150 2.95 -10.86 5.57
N VAL A 151 2.25 -11.63 6.42
CA VAL A 151 0.88 -12.09 6.15
C VAL A 151 -0.08 -10.90 6.02
N LEU A 152 0.01 -9.92 6.92
CA LEU A 152 -0.82 -8.70 6.88
C LEU A 152 -0.57 -7.88 5.61
N ALA A 153 0.70 -7.68 5.24
CA ALA A 153 1.09 -6.98 4.02
C ALA A 153 0.57 -7.71 2.76
N GLY A 154 0.73 -9.05 2.70
CA GLY A 154 0.22 -9.88 1.62
C GLY A 154 -1.31 -9.83 1.50
N ALA A 155 -2.03 -9.90 2.62
CA ALA A 155 -3.47 -9.77 2.66
C ALA A 155 -3.96 -8.38 2.19
N ALA A 156 -3.24 -7.31 2.56
CA ALA A 156 -3.53 -5.95 2.11
C ALA A 156 -3.35 -5.82 0.58
N ALA A 157 -2.23 -6.30 0.05
CA ALA A 157 -1.96 -6.32 -1.39
C ALA A 157 -3.03 -7.14 -2.14
N HIS A 158 -3.35 -8.33 -1.65
CA HIS A 158 -4.38 -9.20 -2.23
C HIS A 158 -5.75 -8.50 -2.29
N SER A 159 -6.13 -7.78 -1.23
CA SER A 159 -7.39 -7.02 -1.20
C SER A 159 -7.45 -5.96 -2.30
N LEU A 160 -6.38 -5.18 -2.48
CA LEU A 160 -6.30 -4.15 -3.51
C LEU A 160 -6.26 -4.72 -4.93
N LEU A 161 -5.57 -5.85 -5.13
CA LEU A 161 -5.50 -6.54 -6.42
C LEU A 161 -6.86 -7.12 -6.83
N ARG A 162 -7.60 -7.77 -5.91
CA ARG A 162 -8.95 -8.28 -6.22
C ARG A 162 -9.90 -7.17 -6.62
N ALA A 163 -9.84 -6.01 -5.95
CA ALA A 163 -10.64 -4.85 -6.31
C ALA A 163 -10.33 -4.32 -7.72
N ARG A 164 -9.07 -4.41 -8.15
CA ARG A 164 -8.65 -4.03 -9.51
C ARG A 164 -9.26 -4.97 -10.56
N SER A 165 -9.14 -6.28 -10.37
CA SER A 165 -9.68 -7.27 -11.32
C SER A 165 -11.20 -7.20 -11.44
N ALA A 166 -11.90 -6.94 -10.34
CA ALA A 166 -13.35 -6.77 -10.34
C ALA A 166 -13.83 -5.55 -11.14
N THR A 167 -13.03 -4.47 -11.19
CA THR A 167 -13.34 -3.27 -11.98
C THR A 167 -13.08 -3.53 -13.48
N GLY A 168 -11.97 -4.19 -13.82
CA GLY A 168 -11.65 -4.55 -15.21
C GLY A 168 -12.71 -5.43 -15.86
N ASN A 169 -13.18 -6.46 -15.16
CA ASN A 169 -14.21 -7.37 -15.68
C ASN A 169 -15.56 -6.69 -15.93
N ARG A 170 -15.93 -5.63 -15.19
CA ARG A 170 -17.16 -4.87 -15.45
C ARG A 170 -17.05 -4.04 -16.72
N ALA A 171 -15.93 -3.31 -16.88
CA ALA A 171 -15.69 -2.48 -18.05
C ALA A 171 -15.71 -3.31 -19.35
N SER A 172 -15.13 -4.53 -19.34
CA SER A 172 -15.16 -5.42 -20.50
C SER A 172 -16.55 -6.00 -20.81
N ARG A 173 -17.41 -6.20 -19.80
CA ARG A 173 -18.80 -6.64 -20.01
C ARG A 173 -19.67 -5.54 -20.59
N ASP A 174 -19.51 -4.31 -20.13
CA ASP A 174 -20.26 -3.15 -20.63
C ASP A 174 -19.83 -2.76 -22.05
N ALA A 175 -18.59 -3.08 -22.43
CA ALA A 175 -18.08 -2.94 -23.79
C ALA A 175 -18.47 -4.12 -24.71
N GLY A 176 -19.31 -5.05 -24.25
CA GLY A 176 -19.81 -6.18 -25.03
C GLY A 176 -20.42 -5.74 -26.37
N PRO A 177 -20.44 -6.65 -27.37
CA PRO A 177 -20.63 -6.28 -28.77
C PRO A 177 -21.90 -5.47 -28.89
N ARG A 178 -21.75 -4.17 -29.22
CA ARG A 178 -22.83 -3.37 -29.80
C ARG A 178 -23.22 -4.13 -31.05
N SER A 179 -24.20 -5.02 -30.91
CA SER A 179 -24.74 -5.77 -32.03
C SER A 179 -25.06 -4.75 -33.10
N ASP A 180 -24.44 -4.92 -34.27
CA ASP A 180 -24.72 -4.27 -35.54
C ASP A 180 -26.21 -4.45 -35.93
N ARG A 181 -27.11 -3.89 -35.14
CA ARG A 181 -28.56 -3.84 -35.40
C ARG A 181 -28.91 -2.73 -36.40
N SER A 182 -27.96 -2.21 -37.16
CA SER A 182 -28.24 -1.24 -38.24
C SER A 182 -28.29 -1.88 -39.64
N GLY A 183 -28.11 -3.20 -39.77
CA GLY A 183 -27.91 -3.84 -41.08
C GLY A 183 -29.11 -4.55 -41.71
N ALA A 184 -30.25 -4.71 -41.04
CA ALA A 184 -31.44 -5.30 -41.68
C ALA A 184 -32.21 -4.21 -42.45
N GLY A 185 -31.58 -3.78 -43.55
CA GLY A 185 -32.19 -2.98 -44.59
C GLY A 185 -33.45 -3.65 -45.11
N ARG A 186 -34.50 -2.84 -45.18
CA ARG A 186 -35.78 -3.12 -45.82
C ARG A 186 -35.53 -3.36 -47.31
N SER A 187 -35.67 -4.60 -47.79
CA SER A 187 -35.97 -4.84 -49.20
C SER A 187 -37.49 -4.79 -49.36
N ARG A 188 -37.95 -3.76 -50.09
CA ARG A 188 -39.31 -3.64 -50.62
C ARG A 188 -39.45 -4.46 -51.89
#